data_AF-A0A529NQU5-F1
#
_entry.id   AF-A0A529NQU5-F1
#
_cell.length_a   1.000
_cell.length_b   1.000
_cell.length_c   1.000
_cell.angle_alpha   90.00
_cell.angle_beta   90.00
_cell.angle_gamma   90.00
#
_symmetry.space_group_name_H-M   'P 1'
#
loop_
_entity.id
_entity.type
_entity.pdbx_description
1 polymer ?
#
loop_
_entity_poly.entity_id
_entity_poly.type
_entity_poly.pdbx_seq_one_letter_code
_entity_poly.pdbx_strand_id
1 'polypeptide(L)' 'QGKGQPIRADGPQTHFKKAGTPTMGGLMILCGIVGSSLLWANLSSIYVWVVLLVTLGFGSIGFYDDYLK' A
#
# COMPACT_ATOMS: atom_id res chain seq x y z
N GLN A 1 -3.75 18.48 -0.84
CA GLN A 1 -3.20 19.53 0.05
C GLN A 1 -1.86 19.02 0.57
N GLY A 2 -0.76 19.53 0.01
CA GLY A 2 0.60 19.05 0.26
C GLY A 2 1.06 19.27 1.70
N LYS A 3 1.05 18.22 2.50
CA LYS A 3 1.78 18.15 3.77
C LYS A 3 2.52 16.81 3.87
N GLY A 4 3.52 16.64 3.01
CA GLY A 4 4.70 15.86 3.38
C GLY A 4 5.31 16.51 4.62
N GLN A 5 5.79 15.69 5.56
CA GLN A 5 6.37 16.20 6.82
C GLN A 5 7.42 17.28 6.50
N PRO A 6 7.47 18.38 7.26
CA PRO A 6 8.50 19.39 7.08
C PRO A 6 9.86 18.73 7.30
N ILE A 7 10.59 18.52 6.21
CA ILE A 7 11.96 18.01 6.24
C ILE A 7 12.78 19.12 6.89
N ARG A 8 13.16 18.92 8.17
CA ARG A 8 14.10 19.81 8.86
C ARG A 8 15.39 19.88 8.06
N ALA A 9 15.85 21.10 7.79
CA ALA A 9 17.02 21.39 6.97
C ALA A 9 18.37 21.04 7.63
N ASP A 10 18.38 20.54 8.87
CA ASP A 10 19.59 20.22 9.66
C ASP A 10 19.93 18.72 9.69
N GLY A 11 19.73 18.01 8.58
CA GLY A 11 20.04 16.57 8.46
C GLY A 11 21.07 16.29 7.37
N PRO A 12 22.01 15.32 7.57
CA PRO A 12 23.07 15.04 6.61
C PRO A 12 22.51 14.62 5.23
N GLN A 13 23.17 15.10 4.17
CA GLN A 13 22.76 14.99 2.76
C GLN A 13 22.55 13.55 2.24
N THR A 14 22.91 12.52 3.00
CA THR A 14 22.68 11.10 2.70
C THR A 14 21.21 10.69 2.74
N HIS A 15 20.32 11.51 3.33
CA HIS A 15 18.88 11.25 3.36
C HIS A 15 18.14 11.58 2.05
N PHE A 16 18.73 12.36 1.14
CA PHE A 16 18.12 12.68 -0.16
C PHE A 16 18.20 11.52 -1.19
N LYS A 17 18.90 10.43 -0.87
CA LYS A 17 19.07 9.27 -1.77
C LYS A 17 17.96 8.20 -1.65
N LYS A 18 16.96 8.42 -0.80
CA LYS A 18 15.76 7.56 -0.68
C LYS A 18 14.54 8.13 -1.44
N ALA A 19 14.75 9.14 -2.28
CA ALA A 19 13.75 9.62 -3.22
C ALA A 19 13.78 8.69 -4.46
N GLY A 20 13.07 7.57 -4.42
CA GLY A 20 12.98 6.72 -5.60
C GLY A 20 12.59 5.26 -5.38
N THR A 21 12.61 4.73 -4.15
CA THR A 21 11.91 3.47 -3.88
C THR A 21 10.43 3.76 -3.90
N PRO A 22 9.67 3.26 -4.91
CA PRO A 22 8.27 3.61 -5.04
C PRO A 22 7.55 3.17 -3.76
N THR A 23 6.81 4.09 -3.17
CA THR A 23 5.91 3.89 -2.02
C THR A 23 4.80 2.86 -2.32
N MET A 24 4.76 2.32 -3.54
CA MET A 24 3.89 1.23 -4.00
C MET A 24 4.20 -0.18 -3.45
N GLY A 25 5.04 -0.32 -2.42
CA GLY A 25 5.27 -1.64 -1.77
C GLY A 25 3.97 -2.28 -1.26
N GLY A 26 3.02 -1.46 -0.80
CA GLY A 26 1.68 -1.92 -0.40
C GLY A 26 0.89 -2.52 -1.56
N LEU A 27 1.02 -1.97 -2.77
CA LEU A 27 0.37 -2.52 -3.97
C LEU A 27 0.95 -3.88 -4.34
N MET A 28 2.28 -4.06 -4.24
CA MET A 28 2.92 -5.37 -4.47
C MET A 28 2.40 -6.43 -3.48
N ILE A 29 2.24 -6.07 -2.20
CA ILE A 29 1.72 -6.97 -1.18
C ILE A 29 0.24 -7.29 -1.45
N LEU A 30 -0.59 -6.30 -1.80
CA LEU A 30 -2.00 -6.49 -2.17
C LEU A 30 -2.14 -7.46 -3.34
N CYS A 31 -1.37 -7.28 -4.41
CA CYS A 31 -1.38 -8.19 -5.55
C CYS A 31 -1.01 -9.63 -5.16
N GLY A 32 0.00 -9.79 -4.28
CA GLY A 32 0.40 -11.11 -3.76
C GLY A 32 -0.68 -11.78 -2.92
N ILE A 33 -1.31 -11.04 -2.01
CA ILE A 33 -2.40 -11.56 -1.15
C ILE A 33 -3.63 -11.91 -1.98
N VAL A 34 -4.03 -11.06 -2.91
CA VAL A 34 -5.18 -11.33 -3.79
C VAL A 34 -4.91 -12.54 -4.67
N GLY A 35 -3.73 -12.61 -5.31
CA GLY A 35 -3.36 -13.73 -6.17
C GLY A 35 -3.29 -15.06 -5.39
N SER A 36 -2.63 -15.08 -4.24
CA SER A 36 -2.55 -16.27 -3.39
C SER A 36 -3.91 -16.69 -2.84
N SER A 37 -4.75 -15.74 -2.43
CA SER A 37 -6.11 -16.03 -1.95
C SER A 37 -6.99 -16.62 -3.04
N LEU A 38 -6.92 -16.12 -4.28
CA LEU A 38 -7.70 -16.66 -5.39
C LEU A 38 -7.25 -18.08 -5.80
N LEU A 39 -5.96 -18.39 -5.64
CA LEU A 39 -5.39 -19.69 -6.02
C LEU A 39 -5.55 -20.77 -4.93
N TRP A 40 -5.44 -20.40 -3.65
CA TRP A 40 -5.42 -21.37 -2.53
C TRP A 40 -6.61 -21.26 -1.56
N ALA A 41 -7.34 -20.14 -1.53
CA ALA A 41 -8.46 -20.00 -0.61
C ALA A 41 -9.73 -20.66 -1.13
N ASN A 42 -10.60 -21.07 -0.21
CA ASN A 42 -11.91 -21.61 -0.56
C ASN A 42 -12.86 -20.48 -0.97
N LEU A 43 -13.05 -20.30 -2.27
CA LEU A 43 -13.88 -19.25 -2.88
C LEU A 43 -15.39 -19.39 -2.60
N SER A 44 -15.85 -20.55 -2.14
CA SER A 44 -17.24 -20.74 -1.68
C SER A 44 -17.47 -20.21 -0.27
N SER A 45 -16.40 -19.88 0.47
CA SER A 45 -16.52 -19.31 1.82
C SER A 45 -16.78 -17.80 1.75
N ILE A 46 -17.90 -17.38 2.31
CA ILE A 46 -18.25 -15.95 2.39
C ILE A 46 -17.22 -15.14 3.22
N TYR A 47 -16.56 -15.77 4.18
CA TYR A 47 -15.53 -15.13 5.00
C TYR A 47 -14.31 -14.70 4.18
N VAL A 48 -13.92 -15.49 3.18
CA VAL A 48 -12.80 -15.16 2.28
C VAL A 48 -13.12 -13.89 1.49
N TRP A 49 -14.35 -13.79 0.97
CA TRP A 49 -14.81 -12.60 0.24
C TRP A 49 -14.90 -11.35 1.12
N VAL A 50 -15.40 -11.49 2.35
CA VAL A 50 -15.46 -10.35 3.31
C VAL A 50 -14.06 -9.83 3.61
N VAL A 51 -13.10 -10.70 3.92
CA VAL A 51 -11.72 -10.29 4.22
C VAL A 51 -11.04 -9.68 3.00
N LEU A 52 -11.24 -10.26 1.80
CA LEU A 52 -10.70 -9.71 0.56
C LEU A 52 -11.25 -8.31 0.26
N LEU A 53 -12.56 -8.10 0.43
CA LEU A 53 -13.19 -6.79 0.23
C LEU A 53 -12.67 -5.74 1.21
N VAL A 54 -12.55 -6.07 2.49
CA VAL A 54 -12.01 -5.15 3.50
C VAL A 54 -10.56 -4.81 3.19
N THR A 55 -9.74 -5.82 2.88
CA THR A 55 -8.31 -5.65 2.55
C THR A 55 -8.13 -4.77 1.31
N LEU A 56 -8.90 -5.04 0.24
CA LEU A 56 -8.90 -4.23 -0.96
C LEU A 56 -9.41 -2.80 -0.69
N GLY A 57 -10.45 -2.63 0.12
CA GLY A 57 -10.99 -1.32 0.47
C GLY A 57 -9.98 -0.43 1.17
N PHE A 58 -9.36 -0.91 2.25
CA PHE A 58 -8.31 -0.17 2.96
C PHE A 58 -7.05 0.01 2.11
N GLY A 59 -6.68 -1.00 1.32
CA GLY A 59 -5.59 -0.91 0.35
C GLY A 59 -5.81 0.17 -0.70
N SER A 60 -7.04 0.31 -1.20
CA SER A 60 -7.43 1.33 -2.18
C SER A 60 -7.37 2.73 -1.58
N ILE A 61 -7.81 2.90 -0.33
CA ILE A 61 -7.74 4.19 0.38
C ILE A 61 -6.28 4.60 0.56
N GLY A 62 -5.42 3.68 1.00
CA GLY A 62 -3.98 3.94 1.14
C GLY A 62 -3.32 4.26 -0.21
N PHE A 63 -3.69 3.55 -1.27
CA PHE A 63 -3.20 3.84 -2.62
C PHE A 63 -3.66 5.21 -3.13
N TYR A 64 -4.91 5.59 -2.85
CA TYR A 64 -5.45 6.89 -3.23
C TYR A 64 -4.77 8.05 -2.47
N ASP A 65 -4.52 7.88 -1.17
CA ASP A 65 -3.78 8.87 -0.38
C ASP A 65 -2.32 9.00 -0.85
N ASP A 66 -1.66 7.89 -1.18
CA ASP A 66 -0.29 7.87 -1.71
C ASP A 66 -0.20 8.43 -3.14
N TYR A 67 -1.21 8.19 -4.00
CA TYR A 67 -1.27 8.77 -5.35
C TYR A 67 -1.51 10.29 -5.32
N LEU A 68 -2.21 10.78 -4.31
CA LEU A 68 -2.44 12.21 -4.10
C LEU A 68 -1.31 12.92 -3.35
N LYS A 69 -0.33 12.17 -2.83
CA LYS A 69 0.84 12.69 -2.09
C LYS A 69 1.94 13.16 -3.03
#